data_AF-A0A6A3A884-F1
#
_entry.id   AF-A0A6A3A884-F1
#
_cell.length_a   1.000
_cell.length_b   1.000
_cell.length_c   1.000
_cell.angle_alpha   90.00
_cell.angle_beta   90.00
_cell.angle_gamma   90.00
#
_symmetry.space_group_name_H-M   'P 1'
#
loop_
_entity.id
_entity.type
_entity.pdbx_description
1 polymer ?
#
loop_
_entity_poly.entity_id
_entity_poly.type
_entity_poly.pdbx_seq_one_letter_code
_entity_poly.pdbx_strand_id
1 'polypeptide(L)'
;MTADLTEEDEFLIIGCDGVWDVFRSKNAVDFARRRLQEHNDPGMCSKDLVNEALKRKSGDNLTVVVVCFQSNPPPNLIAPRARVRRSFSAEGLRELQSFLDSVAN
;
A
#
# COMPACT_ATOMS: atom_id res chain seq x y z
N MET A 1 6.92 -25.19 -12.56
CA MET A 1 6.92 -23.73 -12.77
C MET A 1 7.87 -23.15 -11.76
N THR A 2 8.98 -22.58 -12.19
CA THR A 2 9.97 -21.90 -11.33
C THR A 2 9.94 -20.43 -11.65
N ALA A 3 10.22 -19.58 -10.67
CA ALA A 3 10.42 -18.16 -10.86
C ALA A 3 11.83 -17.84 -10.40
N ASP A 4 12.62 -17.24 -11.29
CA ASP A 4 13.97 -16.80 -10.98
C ASP A 4 13.90 -15.40 -10.36
N LEU A 5 14.62 -15.20 -9.24
CA LEU A 5 14.69 -13.91 -8.59
C LEU A 5 15.62 -12.98 -9.38
N THR A 6 15.13 -11.78 -9.63
CA THR A 6 15.84 -10.67 -10.27
C THR A 6 16.16 -9.57 -9.24
N GLU A 7 16.99 -8.61 -9.62
CA GLU A 7 17.27 -7.45 -8.77
C GLU A 7 16.06 -6.51 -8.60
N GLU A 8 15.03 -6.68 -9.43
CA GLU A 8 13.76 -5.92 -9.35
C GLU A 8 12.81 -6.50 -8.29
N ASP A 9 13.04 -7.73 -7.84
CA ASP A 9 12.22 -8.39 -6.84
C ASP A 9 12.55 -7.86 -5.44
N GLU A 10 11.61 -7.12 -4.85
CA GLU A 10 11.83 -6.43 -3.57
C GLU A 10 11.58 -7.36 -2.37
N PHE A 11 10.43 -8.04 -2.35
CA PHE A 11 10.00 -8.90 -1.27
C PHE A 11 8.92 -9.90 -1.72
N LEU A 12 8.71 -10.95 -0.92
CA LEU A 12 7.66 -11.94 -1.07
C LEU A 12 6.74 -11.95 0.16
N ILE A 13 5.44 -11.97 -0.07
CA ILE A 13 4.42 -12.20 0.96
C ILE A 13 3.83 -13.60 0.76
N ILE A 14 3.88 -14.41 1.81
CA ILE A 14 3.20 -15.70 1.87
C ILE A 14 2.16 -15.60 2.99
N GLY A 15 0.92 -15.99 2.73
CA GLY A 15 -0.12 -15.98 3.75
C GLY A 15 -1.22 -17.00 3.47
N CYS A 16 -1.99 -17.34 4.49
CA CYS A 16 -3.19 -18.17 4.36
C CYS A 16 -4.36 -17.40 3.72
N ASP A 17 -5.40 -18.13 3.34
CA ASP A 17 -6.68 -17.62 2.84
C ASP A 17 -7.30 -16.54 3.74
N GLY A 18 -7.27 -16.71 5.06
CA GLY A 18 -7.77 -15.69 5.99
C GLY A 18 -7.17 -14.28 5.80
N VAL A 19 -5.95 -14.16 5.25
CA VAL A 19 -5.33 -12.89 4.88
C VAL A 19 -5.86 -12.43 3.51
N TRP A 20 -5.86 -13.31 2.52
CA TRP A 20 -6.22 -13.00 1.13
C TRP A 20 -7.73 -12.80 0.91
N ASP A 21 -8.58 -13.30 1.80
CA ASP A 21 -10.01 -13.03 1.81
C ASP A 21 -10.33 -11.54 2.05
N VAL A 22 -9.45 -10.85 2.78
CA VAL A 22 -9.60 -9.42 3.11
C VAL A 22 -8.56 -8.51 2.45
N PHE A 23 -7.58 -9.09 1.75
CA PHE A 23 -6.57 -8.38 0.97
C PHE A 23 -6.63 -8.77 -0.50
N ARG A 24 -6.79 -7.77 -1.38
CA ARG A 24 -6.38 -7.94 -2.78
C ARG A 24 -4.86 -7.98 -2.86
N SER A 25 -4.30 -8.80 -3.77
CA SER A 25 -2.85 -8.98 -3.92
C SER A 25 -2.10 -7.66 -4.07
N LYS A 26 -2.57 -6.76 -4.95
CA LYS A 26 -1.96 -5.43 -5.12
C LYS A 26 -2.01 -4.58 -3.85
N ASN A 27 -3.14 -4.60 -3.13
CA ASN A 27 -3.29 -3.83 -1.90
C ASN A 27 -2.34 -4.33 -0.80
N ALA A 28 -2.10 -5.64 -0.73
CA ALA A 28 -1.14 -6.22 0.21
C ALA A 28 0.29 -5.78 -0.12
N VAL A 29 0.68 -5.83 -1.39
CA VAL A 29 1.99 -5.34 -1.86
C VAL A 29 2.15 -3.85 -1.54
N ASP A 30 1.20 -3.00 -1.92
CA ASP A 30 1.27 -1.55 -1.69
C ASP A 30 1.27 -1.21 -0.19
N PHE A 31 0.64 -2.02 0.66
CA PHE A 31 0.69 -1.87 2.12
C PHE A 31 2.04 -2.30 2.69
N ALA A 32 2.49 -3.52 2.37
CA ALA A 32 3.76 -4.07 2.87
C ALA A 32 4.94 -3.19 2.44
N ARG A 33 4.95 -2.73 1.19
CA ARG A 33 5.98 -1.85 0.65
C ARG A 33 6.09 -0.53 1.42
N ARG A 34 4.96 0.10 1.78
CA ARG A 34 4.95 1.31 2.62
C ARG A 34 5.49 1.04 4.02
N ARG A 35 5.13 -0.09 4.63
CA ARG A 35 5.66 -0.49 5.95
C ARG A 35 7.15 -0.76 5.93
N LEU A 36 7.63 -1.50 4.93
CA LEU A 36 9.06 -1.75 4.74
C LEU A 36 9.82 -0.45 4.45
N GLN A 37 9.23 0.52 3.75
CA GLN A 37 9.79 1.87 3.59
C GLN A 37 9.89 2.64 4.91
N GLU A 38 8.95 2.44 5.84
CA GLU A 38 8.92 3.11 7.14
C GLU A 38 9.96 2.54 8.12
N HIS A 39 10.07 1.22 8.23
CA HIS A 39 10.86 0.58 9.29
C HIS A 39 11.86 -0.50 8.83
N ASN A 40 11.83 -0.91 7.56
CA ASN A 40 12.72 -1.92 6.98
C ASN A 40 12.86 -3.22 7.82
N ASP A 41 11.75 -3.70 8.38
CA ASP A 41 11.73 -4.89 9.24
C ASP A 41 10.63 -5.87 8.76
N PRO A 42 10.97 -7.04 8.19
CA PRO A 42 9.98 -8.00 7.71
C PRO A 42 9.11 -8.60 8.81
N GLY A 43 9.63 -8.74 10.03
CA GLY A 43 8.89 -9.25 11.19
C GLY A 43 7.87 -8.26 11.74
N MET A 44 8.16 -6.96 11.66
CA MET A 44 7.16 -5.92 11.90
C MET A 44 6.14 -5.85 10.76
N CYS A 45 6.59 -5.95 9.51
CA CYS A 45 5.72 -5.91 8.34
C CYS A 45 4.67 -7.05 8.35
N SER A 46 5.07 -8.26 8.73
CA SER A 46 4.15 -9.40 8.85
C SER A 46 3.09 -9.17 9.94
N LYS A 47 3.48 -8.62 11.09
CA LYS A 47 2.53 -8.22 12.16
C LYS A 47 1.57 -7.13 11.67
N ASP A 48 2.06 -6.15 10.93
CA ASP A 48 1.23 -5.09 10.36
C ASP A 48 0.20 -5.63 9.36
N LEU A 49 0.59 -6.60 8.52
CA LEU A 49 -0.33 -7.27 7.60
C LEU A 49 -1.43 -8.05 8.36
N VAL A 50 -1.08 -8.78 9.42
CA VAL A 50 -2.05 -9.48 10.27
C VAL A 50 -2.99 -8.50 10.97
N ASN A 51 -2.44 -7.45 11.58
CA ASN A 51 -3.24 -6.41 12.26
C ASN A 51 -4.22 -5.72 11.30
N GLU A 52 -3.79 -5.48 10.07
CA GLU A 52 -4.62 -4.88 9.05
C GLU A 52 -5.71 -5.86 8.55
N ALA A 53 -5.41 -7.15 8.43
CA ALA A 53 -6.43 -8.17 8.13
C ALA A 53 -7.49 -8.27 9.24
N LEU A 54 -7.08 -8.20 10.52
CA LEU A 54 -7.99 -8.13 11.66
C LEU A 54 -8.88 -6.88 11.61
N LYS A 55 -8.31 -5.71 11.30
CA LYS A 55 -9.08 -4.46 11.13
C LYS A 55 -10.11 -4.56 10.00
N ARG A 56 -9.81 -5.32 8.96
CA ARG A 56 -10.74 -5.62 7.86
C ARG A 56 -11.73 -6.74 8.17
N LYS A 57 -11.78 -7.17 9.44
CA LYS A 57 -12.74 -8.15 9.96
C LYS A 57 -12.57 -9.53 9.33
N SER A 58 -11.32 -9.97 9.09
CA SER A 58 -11.08 -11.38 8.81
C SER A 58 -11.58 -12.22 9.98
N GLY A 59 -12.38 -13.25 9.68
CA GLY A 59 -12.97 -14.15 10.66
C GLY A 59 -12.21 -15.47 10.83
N ASP A 60 -11.02 -15.57 10.24
CA ASP A 60 -10.24 -16.82 10.18
C ASP A 60 -8.89 -16.70 10.90
N ASN A 61 -8.14 -17.80 10.95
CA ASN A 61 -6.75 -17.85 11.38
C ASN A 61 -5.87 -17.05 10.42
N LEU A 62 -4.99 -16.22 10.97
CA LEU A 62 -4.13 -15.33 10.19
C LEU A 62 -2.66 -15.72 10.37
N THR A 63 -2.03 -16.10 9.28
CA THR A 63 -0.58 -16.38 9.21
C THR A 63 0.00 -15.65 8.00
N VAL A 64 1.09 -14.91 8.22
CA VAL A 64 1.82 -14.17 7.18
C VAL A 64 3.32 -14.35 7.40
N VAL A 65 4.05 -14.65 6.32
CA VAL A 65 5.51 -14.61 6.24
C VAL A 65 5.89 -13.54 5.21
N VAL A 66 6.82 -12.66 5.59
CA VAL A 66 7.40 -11.67 4.69
C VAL A 66 8.88 -11.98 4.53
N VAL A 67 9.35 -12.08 3.30
CA VAL A 67 10.76 -12.29 2.95
C VAL A 67 11.23 -11.09 2.16
N CYS A 68 12.23 -10.35 2.65
CA CYS A 68 12.87 -9.28 1.89
C CYS A 68 14.10 -9.86 1.18
N PHE A 69 14.22 -9.61 -0.12
CA PHE A 69 15.35 -10.12 -0.92
C PHE A 69 16.58 -9.22 -0.83
N GLN A 70 16.39 -7.95 -0.45
CA GLN A 70 17.43 -6.95 -0.28
C GLN A 70 17.48 -6.46 1.18
N SER A 71 18.67 -6.07 1.63
CA SER A 71 18.86 -5.50 2.99
C SER A 71 18.32 -4.08 3.13
N ASN A 72 18.19 -3.37 2.01
CA ASN A 72 17.70 -1.99 1.98
C ASN A 72 16.18 -1.97 1.80
N PRO A 73 15.50 -0.94 2.33
CA PRO A 73 14.07 -0.80 2.13
C PRO A 73 13.73 -0.56 0.65
N PRO A 74 12.51 -0.95 0.20
CA PRO A 74 12.06 -0.69 -1.16
C PRO A 74 12.18 0.79 -1.53
N PRO A 75 12.76 1.14 -2.69
CA PRO A 75 12.95 2.54 -3.07
C PRO A 75 11.61 3.28 -3.15
N ASN A 76 11.61 4.56 -2.80
CA ASN A 76 10.43 5.41 -2.99
C ASN A 76 10.16 5.59 -4.50
N LEU A 77 9.24 4.79 -5.06
CA LEU A 77 8.77 4.93 -6.46
C LEU A 77 7.85 6.13 -6.66
N ILE A 78 7.88 7.12 -5.76
CA ILE A 78 7.33 8.44 -6.06
C ILE A 78 8.25 9.00 -7.15
N ALA A 79 7.96 8.66 -8.40
CA ALA A 79 8.28 9.53 -9.52
C ALA A 79 7.90 10.93 -9.04
N PRO A 80 8.80 11.93 -9.08
CA PRO A 80 8.46 13.27 -8.66
C PRO A 80 7.13 13.56 -9.34
N ARG A 81 6.05 13.73 -8.55
CA ARG A 81 4.75 14.09 -9.11
C ARG A 81 5.11 15.22 -10.05
N ALA A 82 4.96 15.03 -11.35
CA ALA A 82 5.08 16.13 -12.29
C ALA A 82 4.21 17.18 -11.64
N ARG A 83 4.81 18.28 -11.17
CA ARG A 83 4.06 19.34 -10.50
C ARG A 83 3.07 19.72 -11.57
N VAL A 84 1.84 19.22 -11.47
CA VAL A 84 0.74 19.74 -12.25
C VAL A 84 0.68 21.15 -11.72
N ARG A 85 1.24 22.07 -12.49
CA ARG A 85 1.12 23.49 -12.24
C ARG A 85 -0.39 23.65 -12.07
N ARG A 86 -0.84 24.06 -10.89
CA ARG A 86 -2.27 24.19 -10.61
C ARG A 86 -2.84 25.07 -11.74
N SER A 87 -3.54 24.46 -12.70
CA SER A 87 -4.05 25.17 -13.89
C SER A 87 -5.35 25.91 -13.59
N PHE A 88 -5.75 25.95 -12.32
CA PHE A 88 -6.99 26.57 -11.88
C PHE A 88 -6.67 27.93 -11.27
N SER A 89 -7.34 28.97 -11.77
CA SER A 89 -7.32 30.30 -11.16
C SER A 89 -7.94 30.24 -9.75
N ALA A 90 -7.67 31.26 -8.94
CA ALA A 90 -8.30 31.40 -7.64
C ALA A 90 -9.84 31.46 -7.77
N GLU A 91 -10.33 32.05 -8.86
CA GLU A 91 -11.76 32.12 -9.21
C GLU A 91 -12.33 30.72 -9.48
N GLY A 92 -11.66 29.91 -10.30
CA GLY A 92 -12.15 28.56 -10.64
C GLY A 92 -12.22 27.63 -9.41
N LEU A 93 -11.33 27.81 -8.43
CA LEU A 93 -11.40 27.08 -7.17
C LEU A 93 -12.59 27.53 -6.30
N ARG A 94 -12.94 28.82 -6.31
CA ARG A 94 -14.08 29.35 -5.55
C ARG A 94 -15.41 28.90 -6.16
N GLU A 95 -15.51 28.82 -7.48
CA GLU A 95 -16.69 28.30 -8.17
C GLU A 95 -16.93 26.82 -7.86
N LEU A 96 -15.87 26.00 -7.90
CA LEU A 96 -15.96 24.59 -7.52
C LEU A 96 -16.40 24.41 -6.06
N GLN A 97 -15.85 25.21 -5.14
CA GLN A 97 -16.25 25.16 -3.73
C GLN A 97 -17.73 25.53 -3.55
N SER A 98 -18.17 26.62 -4.19
CA SER A 98 -19.57 27.06 -4.18
C SER A 98 -20.53 25.98 -4.70
N PHE A 99 -20.13 25.26 -5.77
CA PHE A 99 -20.92 24.16 -6.31
C PHE A 99 -20.99 22.96 -5.38
N LEU A 100 -19.89 22.59 -4.72
CA LEU A 100 -19.90 21.48 -3.77
C LEU A 100 -20.75 21.80 -2.53
N ASP A 101 -20.68 23.04 -2.06
CA ASP A 101 -21.48 23.49 -0.91
C ASP A 101 -22.98 23.54 -1.24
N SER A 102 -23.36 23.78 -2.50
CA SER A 102 -24.77 23.76 -2.93
C SER A 102 -25.34 22.36 -3.12
N VAL A 103 -24.50 21.36 -3.40
CA VAL A 103 -24.90 19.94 -3.51
C VAL A 103 -24.97 19.25 -2.14
N ALA A 104 -24.33 19.84 -1.11
CA ALA A 104 -24.34 19.33 0.26
C ALA A 104 -25.58 19.76 1.08
N ASN A 105 -26.49 20.55 0.49
CA ASN A 105 -27.79 20.96 1.03
C ASN A 105 -28.93 20.30 0.23
#